data_AF-S7MJA1-F1
#
_entry.id   AF-S7MJA1-F1
#
_cell.length_a   1.000
_cell.length_b   1.000
_cell.length_c   1.000
_cell.angle_alpha   90.00
_cell.angle_beta   90.00
_cell.angle_gamma   90.00
#
_symmetry.space_group_name_H-M   'P 1'
#
loop_
_entity.id
_entity.type
_entity.pdbx_description
1 polymer ?
#
loop_
_entity_poly.entity_id
_entity_poly.type
_entity_poly.pdbx_seq_one_letter_code
_entity_poly.pdbx_strand_id
1 'polypeptide(L)' 'MLKKADINLTKRTSELTKDEVEYVVTIIHNPHRYKISDLLLNRLKDVKDVKYSQVLAKGLDNKL' A
#
# COMPACT_ATOMS: atom_id res chain seq x y z
N MET A 1 4.27 1.23 5.78
CA MET A 1 2.90 0.69 5.67
C MET A 1 2.58 -0.27 6.80
N LEU A 2 3.39 -1.33 7.01
CA LEU A 2 3.19 -2.30 8.09
C LEU A 2 3.18 -1.70 9.51
N LYS A 3 4.03 -0.70 9.80
CA LYS A 3 3.99 0.06 11.07
C LYS A 3 2.66 0.78 11.34
N LYS A 4 1.87 1.06 10.30
CA LYS A 4 0.59 1.75 10.38
C LYS A 4 -0.60 0.79 10.36
N ALA A 5 -0.33 -0.48 10.12
CA ALA A 5 -1.31 -1.56 10.10
C ALA A 5 -1.38 -2.29 11.46
N ASP A 6 -0.71 -1.78 12.50
CA ASP A 6 -0.57 -2.43 13.81
C ASP A 6 -0.10 -3.90 13.75
N ILE A 7 0.66 -4.24 12.70
CA ILE A 7 1.22 -5.58 12.56
C ILE A 7 2.57 -5.62 13.24
N ASN A 8 2.73 -6.63 14.10
CA ASN A 8 3.99 -6.95 14.75
C ASN A 8 5.05 -7.28 13.69
N LEU A 9 5.98 -6.36 13.47
CA LEU A 9 7.11 -6.48 12.54
C LEU A 9 8.07 -7.62 12.88
N THR A 10 7.98 -8.15 14.11
CA THR A 10 8.77 -9.26 14.62
C THR A 10 8.23 -10.62 14.18
N LYS A 11 6.95 -10.71 13.79
CA LYS A 11 6.35 -11.93 13.24
C LYS A 11 6.91 -12.18 11.85
N ARG A 12 7.24 -13.43 11.53
CA ARG A 12 7.66 -13.77 10.16
C ARG A 12 6.47 -13.73 9.21
N THR A 13 6.73 -13.50 7.93
CA THR A 13 5.71 -13.47 6.86
C THR A 13 4.87 -14.75 6.80
N SER A 14 5.39 -15.89 7.29
CA SER A 14 4.70 -17.18 7.39
C SER A 14 3.76 -17.31 8.59
N GLU A 15 3.85 -16.43 9.57
CA GLU A 15 3.04 -16.42 10.79
C GLU A 15 1.90 -15.39 10.72
N LEU A 16 1.77 -14.72 9.57
CA LEU A 16 0.73 -13.74 9.36
C LEU A 16 -0.61 -14.45 9.13
N THR A 17 -1.62 -14.06 9.89
CA THR A 17 -2.97 -14.61 9.72
C THR A 17 -3.58 -14.05 8.44
N LYS A 18 -4.49 -14.80 7.82
CA LYS A 18 -5.14 -14.40 6.57
C LYS A 18 -5.84 -13.03 6.69
N ASP A 19 -6.43 -12.75 7.86
CA ASP A 19 -7.06 -11.46 8.18
C ASP A 19 -6.06 -10.28 8.23
N GLU A 20 -4.87 -10.49 8.80
CA GLU A 20 -3.80 -9.48 8.85
C GLU A 20 -3.28 -9.17 7.43
N VAL A 21 -3.18 -10.20 6.57
CA VAL A 21 -2.82 -10.02 5.15
C VAL A 21 -3.87 -9.18 4.44
N GLU A 22 -5.16 -9.49 4.62
CA GLU A 22 -6.25 -8.79 3.95
C GLU A 22 -6.36 -7.32 4.42
N TYR A 23 -6.10 -7.07 5.70
CA TYR A 23 -6.03 -5.72 6.25
C TYR A 23 -4.89 -4.90 5.61
N VAL A 24 -3.70 -5.49 5.44
CA VAL A 24 -2.58 -4.83 4.75
C VAL A 24 -2.90 -4.54 3.29
N VAL A 25 -3.51 -5.50 2.59
CA VAL A 25 -3.94 -5.34 1.20
C VAL A 25 -4.93 -4.18 1.08
N THR A 26 -5.86 -4.04 2.03
CA THR A 26 -6.84 -2.95 2.07
C THR A 26 -6.17 -1.58 2.27
N ILE A 27 -5.17 -1.50 3.14
CA ILE A 27 -4.37 -0.28 3.37
C ILE A 27 -3.58 0.09 2.11
N ILE A 28 -3.00 -0.89 1.42
CA ILE A 28 -2.25 -0.70 0.17
C ILE A 28 -3.17 -0.23 -0.97
N HIS A 29 -4.41 -0.72 -1.03
CA HIS A 29 -5.39 -0.26 -2.02
C HIS A 29 -5.88 1.16 -1.76
N ASN A 30 -5.96 1.61 -0.50
CA ASN A 30 -6.51 2.91 -0.13
C ASN A 30 -5.64 3.69 0.87
N PRO A 31 -4.39 4.05 0.51
CA PRO A 31 -3.42 4.61 1.47
C PRO A 31 -3.84 5.96 2.05
N HIS A 32 -4.61 6.76 1.30
CA HIS A 32 -5.16 8.05 1.74
C HIS A 32 -6.09 7.94 2.95
N ARG A 33 -6.92 6.90 3.02
CA ARG A 33 -7.88 6.70 4.14
C ARG A 33 -7.18 6.41 5.45
N TYR A 34 -5.98 5.83 5.40
CA TYR A 34 -5.17 5.48 6.56
C TYR A 34 -4.12 6.55 6.89
N LYS A 35 -4.32 7.78 6.41
CA LYS A 35 -3.46 8.94 6.63
C LYS A 35 -2.00 8.69 6.20
N ILE A 36 -1.73 7.79 5.26
CA ILE A 36 -0.36 7.53 4.80
C ILE A 36 0.09 8.75 3.99
N SER A 37 1.26 9.31 4.34
CA SER A 37 1.79 10.48 3.64
C SER A 37 2.15 10.13 2.20
N ASP A 38 1.87 11.06 1.28
CA ASP A 38 2.09 10.87 -0.16
C ASP A 38 3.55 10.58 -0.53
N LEU A 39 4.51 11.03 0.28
CA LEU A 39 5.95 10.72 0.15
C LEU A 39 6.28 9.22 0.16
N LEU A 40 5.40 8.36 0.70
CA LEU A 40 5.56 6.91 0.75
C LEU A 40 4.90 6.19 -0.45
N LEU A 41 4.29 6.92 -1.38
CA LEU A 41 3.59 6.36 -2.54
C LEU A 41 4.55 6.22 -3.73
N ASN A 42 4.55 5.05 -4.36
CA ASN A 42 5.46 4.71 -5.46
C ASN A 42 5.20 5.53 -6.75
N ARG A 43 4.10 6.27 -6.84
CA ARG A 43 3.82 7.17 -7.97
C ARG A 43 3.48 8.56 -7.45
N LEU A 44 4.46 9.44 -7.57
CA LEU A 44 4.36 10.84 -7.18
C LEU A 44 3.99 11.67 -8.41
N LYS A 45 2.91 12.45 -8.30
CA LYS A 45 2.52 13.44 -9.32
C LYS A 45 2.35 12.83 -10.73
N ASP A 46 1.40 11.91 -10.87
CA ASP A 46 1.02 11.38 -12.19
C ASP A 46 0.63 12.52 -13.13
N VAL A 47 1.24 12.60 -14.31
CA VAL A 47 0.99 13.68 -15.30
C VAL A 47 -0.45 13.69 -15.80
N LYS A 48 -1.14 12.55 -15.78
CA LYS A 48 -2.52 12.43 -16.29
C LYS A 48 -3.58 12.79 -15.24
N ASP A 49 -3.38 12.38 -13.99
CA ASP A 49 -4.41 12.51 -12.95
C ASP A 49 -4.04 13.50 -11.83
N VAL A 50 -2.80 14.03 -11.83
CA VAL A 50 -2.23 14.92 -10.79
C VAL A 50 -2.41 14.35 -9.38
N LYS A 51 -2.62 13.04 -9.28
CA LYS A 51 -2.87 12.31 -8.04
C LYS A 51 -1.66 11.50 -7.64
N TYR A 52 -1.50 11.37 -6.33
CA TYR A 52 -0.53 10.51 -5.70
C TYR A 52 -1.18 9.14 -5.49
N SER A 53 -0.59 8.11 -6.07
CA SER A 53 -1.19 6.78 -6.15
C SER A 53 -0.18 5.70 -5.79
N GLN A 54 -0.63 4.67 -5.08
CA GLN A 54 0.14 3.44 -4.95
C GLN A 54 -0.20 2.52 -6.13
N VAL A 55 0.76 2.33 -7.04
CA VAL A 55 0.60 1.38 -8.15
C VAL A 55 1.00 -0.01 -7.65
N LEU A 56 0.04 -0.93 -7.64
CA LEU A 56 0.26 -2.36 -7.39
C LEU A 56 0.76 -3.05 -8.67
N ALA A 57 1.49 -4.15 -8.52
CA ALA A 57 2.17 -4.87 -9.61
C ALA A 57 1.33 -5.03 -10.89
N LYS A 58 0.07 -5.49 -10.78
CA LYS A 58 -0.83 -5.65 -11.95
C LYS A 58 -1.20 -4.35 -12.67
N GLY A 59 -1.11 -3.19 -12.01
CA GLY A 59 -1.35 -1.88 -12.61
C GLY A 59 -0.08 -1.22 -13.16
N LEU A 60 1.10 -1.82 -12.92
CA LEU A 60 2.37 -1.33 -13.44
C LEU A 60 2.50 -1.64 -14.93
N ASP A 61 2.18 -2.87 -15.33
CA ASP A 61 2.22 -3.31 -16.74
C ASP A 61 1.26 -2.50 -17.62
N ASN A 62 0.09 -2.13 -17.06
CA ASN A 62 -0.94 -1.39 -17.79
C ASN A 62 -0.59 0.10 -18.01
N LYS A 63 0.55 0.56 -17.48
CA LYS A 63 0.96 1.97 -17.50
C LYS A 63 2.43 2.16 -17.90
N LEU A 64 3.05 1.12 -18.46
CA LEU A 64 4.32 1.17 -19.18
C LEU A 64 4.12 1.72 -20.60
#